data_AF-A0A2V3VYH6-F1
#
_entry.id   AF-A0A2V3VYH6-F1
#
_cell.length_a   1.000
_cell.length_b   1.000
_cell.length_c   1.000
_cell.angle_alpha   90.00
_cell.angle_beta   90.00
_cell.angle_gamma   90.00
#
_symmetry.space_group_name_H-M   'P 1'
#
loop_
_entity.id
_entity.type
_entity.pdbx_description
1 polymer ?
#
loop_
_entity_poly.entity_id
_entity_poly.type
_entity_poly.pdbx_seq_one_letter_code
_entity_poly.pdbx_strand_id
1 'polypeptide(L)'
;MHMQIDINTEIEINTLEDLPKLNLLMESCNMKVNKSQLAQDLNVDRRTIDKYLKGYESLKTRKRKSKIDEYYEVIKLLPSDKTPQKFYYKRVLWQYLKDNHGLVCSDVTFRAYISRKPEFQVYFDKRKGRTSNKETVRFETAPAEQAQLD
;
A
#
# COMPACT_ATOMS: atom_id res chain seq x y z
N MET A 1 -22.44 9.04 48.95
CA MET A 1 -21.50 7.94 48.70
C MET A 1 -20.12 8.54 48.54
N HIS A 2 -19.25 8.40 49.54
CA HIS A 2 -17.86 8.85 49.44
C HIS A 2 -17.02 7.65 49.01
N MET A 3 -16.45 7.72 47.81
CA MET A 3 -15.43 6.77 47.36
C MET A 3 -14.07 7.45 47.44
N GLN A 4 -13.16 6.85 48.18
CA GLN A 4 -11.76 7.22 48.25
C GLN A 4 -11.04 6.29 47.27
N ILE A 5 -10.45 6.84 46.22
CA ILE A 5 -9.70 6.09 45.21
C ILE A 5 -8.23 6.40 45.41
N ASP A 6 -7.46 5.42 45.86
CA ASP A 6 -5.99 5.47 45.80
C ASP A 6 -5.57 5.14 44.38
N ILE A 7 -5.15 6.17 43.63
CA ILE A 7 -4.58 6.00 42.30
C ILE A 7 -3.09 5.73 42.50
N ASN A 8 -2.59 4.61 41.99
CA ASN A 8 -1.16 4.30 41.96
C ASN A 8 -0.39 5.50 41.36
N THR A 9 0.57 6.04 42.13
CA THR A 9 1.10 7.40 42.00
C THR A 9 2.25 7.56 41.01
N GLU A 10 2.68 6.48 40.37
CA GLU A 10 3.85 6.51 39.49
C GLU A 10 3.46 6.16 38.05
N ILE A 11 3.63 7.13 37.17
CA ILE A 11 3.40 7.01 35.72
C ILE A 11 4.68 7.43 35.03
N GLU A 12 5.29 6.49 34.34
CA GLU A 12 6.46 6.76 33.51
C GLU A 12 6.02 7.17 32.11
N ILE A 13 6.56 8.29 31.62
CA ILE A 13 6.28 8.82 30.28
C ILE A 13 7.57 8.80 29.50
N ASN A 14 7.73 7.77 28.69
CA ASN A 14 8.93 7.57 27.89
C ASN A 14 8.73 8.00 26.42
N THR A 15 7.48 8.06 25.95
CA THR A 15 7.18 8.32 24.54
C THR A 15 6.12 9.41 24.33
N LEU A 16 6.12 9.99 23.12
CA LEU A 16 5.12 10.98 22.72
C LEU A 16 3.70 10.39 22.63
N GLU A 17 3.59 9.09 22.42
CA GLU A 17 2.31 8.37 22.29
C GLU A 17 1.59 8.24 23.65
N ASP A 18 2.29 8.46 24.76
CA ASP A 18 1.73 8.40 26.12
C ASP A 18 1.13 9.75 26.57
N LEU A 19 1.47 10.84 25.89
CA LEU A 19 0.99 12.20 26.23
C LEU A 19 -0.55 12.35 26.22
N PRO A 20 -1.32 11.75 25.29
CA PRO A 20 -2.78 11.78 25.35
C PRO A 20 -3.33 11.18 26.66
N LYS A 21 -2.73 10.10 27.16
CA LYS A 21 -3.13 9.44 28.42
C LYS A 21 -2.79 10.32 29.61
N LEU A 22 -1.60 10.94 29.62
CA LEU A 22 -1.22 11.92 30.63
C LEU A 22 -2.23 13.07 30.68
N ASN A 23 -2.62 13.60 29.52
CA ASN A 23 -3.55 14.72 29.47
C ASN A 23 -4.90 14.37 30.11
N LEU A 24 -5.42 13.19 29.80
CA LEU A 24 -6.68 12.69 30.36
C LEU A 24 -6.63 12.50 31.89
N LEU A 25 -5.51 12.00 32.42
CA LEU A 25 -5.30 11.86 33.86
C LEU A 25 -5.19 13.22 34.55
N MET A 26 -4.43 14.14 33.96
CA MET A 26 -4.26 15.49 34.51
C MET A 26 -5.55 16.28 34.51
N GLU A 27 -6.37 16.16 33.46
CA GLU A 27 -7.72 16.74 33.40
C GLU A 27 -8.63 16.13 34.47
N SER A 28 -8.58 14.81 34.68
CA SER A 28 -9.37 14.12 35.72
C SER A 28 -8.98 14.56 37.13
N CYS A 29 -7.70 14.88 37.36
CA CYS A 29 -7.17 15.42 38.60
C CYS A 29 -7.30 16.95 38.70
N ASN A 30 -7.88 17.62 37.68
CA ASN A 30 -8.01 19.07 37.58
C ASN A 30 -6.66 19.83 37.68
N MET A 31 -5.58 19.21 37.16
CA MET A 31 -4.21 19.71 37.17
C MET A 31 -3.75 20.16 35.78
N LYS A 32 -2.79 21.09 35.73
CA LYS A 32 -2.22 21.60 34.48
C LYS A 32 -0.90 20.93 34.14
N VAL A 33 -0.77 20.47 32.88
CA VAL A 33 0.46 19.86 32.36
C VAL A 33 1.57 20.91 32.17
N ASN A 34 2.77 20.64 32.69
CA ASN A 34 3.96 21.44 32.42
C ASN A 34 4.61 21.05 31.08
N LYS A 35 4.22 21.74 30.02
CA LYS A 35 4.68 21.47 28.64
C LYS A 35 6.16 21.74 28.42
N SER A 36 6.77 22.67 29.16
CA SER A 36 8.19 23.00 28.99
C SER A 36 9.09 21.92 29.59
N GLN A 37 8.72 21.36 30.74
CA GLN A 37 9.45 20.26 31.35
C GLN A 37 9.42 19.02 30.45
N LEU A 38 8.22 18.63 30.01
CA LEU A 38 8.05 17.50 29.09
C LEU A 38 8.84 17.66 27.78
N ALA A 39 8.95 18.88 27.27
CA ALA A 39 9.73 19.18 26.07
C ALA A 39 11.24 18.94 26.28
N GLN A 40 11.76 19.27 27.47
CA GLN A 40 13.15 19.03 27.84
C GLN A 40 13.41 17.54 28.05
N ASP A 41 12.54 16.86 28.81
CA ASP A 41 12.68 15.44 29.14
C ASP A 41 12.62 14.55 27.89
N LEU A 42 11.68 14.85 26.97
CA LEU A 42 11.51 14.12 25.72
C LEU A 42 12.38 14.66 24.57
N ASN A 43 13.17 15.72 24.81
CA ASN A 43 14.02 16.39 23.83
C ASN A 43 13.28 16.74 22.52
N VAL A 44 12.09 17.35 22.63
CA VAL A 44 11.26 17.77 21.49
C VAL A 44 10.80 19.22 21.63
N ASP A 45 10.42 19.84 20.51
CA ASP A 45 9.82 21.16 20.55
C ASP A 45 8.50 21.18 21.35
N ARG A 46 8.29 22.25 22.14
CA ARG A 46 7.08 22.43 22.95
C ARG A 46 5.78 22.35 22.14
N ARG A 47 5.78 22.76 20.87
CA ARG A 47 4.60 22.67 19.99
C ARG A 47 4.28 21.21 19.64
N THR A 48 5.30 20.36 19.58
CA THR A 48 5.11 18.91 19.41
C THR A 48 4.41 18.33 20.64
N ILE A 49 4.83 18.68 21.86
CA ILE A 49 4.14 18.28 23.09
C ILE A 49 2.67 18.72 23.06
N ASP A 50 2.39 19.99 22.73
CA ASP A 50 1.01 20.50 22.65
C ASP A 50 0.17 19.75 21.60
N LYS A 51 0.77 19.42 20.46
CA LYS A 51 0.14 18.66 19.38
C LYS A 51 -0.22 17.24 19.82
N TYR A 52 0.68 16.54 20.51
CA TYR A 52 0.44 15.17 20.99
C TYR A 52 -0.52 15.12 22.19
N LEU A 53 -0.48 16.10 23.11
CA LEU A 53 -1.47 16.21 24.20
C LEU A 53 -2.91 16.32 23.66
N LYS A 54 -3.11 16.95 22.49
CA LYS A 54 -4.41 17.06 21.81
C LYS A 54 -4.85 15.78 21.08
N GLY A 55 -4.13 14.67 21.21
CA GLY A 55 -4.47 13.40 20.57
C GLY A 55 -3.96 13.27 19.13
N TYR A 56 -2.87 13.96 18.77
CA TYR A 56 -2.23 13.71 17.49
C TYR A 56 -1.51 12.36 17.47
N GLU A 57 -1.79 11.59 16.44
CA GLU A 57 -1.07 10.36 16.13
C GLU A 57 -0.22 10.55 14.87
N SER A 58 1.04 10.15 14.93
CA SER A 58 1.90 10.23 13.75
C SER A 58 1.54 9.13 12.74
N LEU A 59 1.15 9.55 11.53
CA LEU A 59 0.97 8.63 10.43
C LEU A 59 2.33 8.33 9.79
N LYS A 60 2.78 7.06 9.87
CA LYS A 60 4.01 6.61 9.18
C LYS A 60 3.92 6.77 7.67
N THR A 61 2.72 6.63 7.10
CA THR A 61 2.48 6.72 5.67
C THR A 61 1.37 7.73 5.37
N ARG A 62 1.62 8.59 4.37
CA ARG A 62 0.59 9.51 3.87
C ARG A 62 -0.49 8.74 3.12
N LYS A 63 -1.74 8.86 3.55
CA LYS A 63 -2.91 8.39 2.79
C LYS A 63 -3.15 9.37 1.62
N ARG A 64 -2.72 8.99 0.41
CA ARG A 64 -2.94 9.77 -0.82
C ARG A 64 -3.65 8.90 -1.85
N LYS A 65 -4.76 9.42 -2.40
CA LYS A 65 -5.45 8.81 -3.54
C LYS A 65 -4.62 8.99 -4.81
N SER A 66 -4.56 7.95 -5.62
CA SER A 66 -3.94 7.98 -6.93
C SER A 66 -4.94 8.50 -7.98
N LYS A 67 -4.46 9.11 -9.06
CA LYS A 67 -5.31 9.49 -10.20
C LYS A 67 -5.98 8.29 -10.88
N ILE A 68 -5.44 7.09 -10.66
CA ILE A 68 -5.92 5.85 -11.26
C ILE A 68 -7.07 5.26 -10.41
N ASP A 69 -7.25 5.71 -9.16
CA ASP A 69 -8.31 5.22 -8.27
C ASP A 69 -9.71 5.53 -8.82
N GLU A 70 -9.86 6.61 -9.58
CA GLU A 70 -11.11 6.96 -10.28
C GLU A 70 -11.54 5.88 -11.29
N TYR A 71 -10.56 5.16 -11.84
CA TYR A 71 -10.77 4.11 -12.83
C TYR A 71 -10.81 2.71 -12.21
N TYR A 72 -10.81 2.60 -10.88
CA TYR A 72 -10.74 1.31 -10.19
C TYR A 72 -11.86 0.35 -10.62
N GLU A 73 -13.10 0.84 -10.65
CA GLU A 73 -14.26 0.03 -11.04
C GLU A 73 -14.18 -0.43 -12.50
N VAL A 74 -13.71 0.45 -13.40
CA VAL A 74 -13.51 0.11 -14.82
C VAL A 74 -12.42 -0.96 -14.96
N ILE A 75 -11.29 -0.77 -14.27
CA ILE A 75 -10.17 -1.73 -14.24
C ILE A 75 -10.58 -3.04 -13.59
N LYS A 76 -11.58 -3.05 -12.69
CA LYS A 76 -12.13 -4.26 -12.07
C LYS A 76 -13.12 -5.00 -12.97
N LEU A 77 -13.85 -4.28 -13.81
CA LEU A 77 -14.83 -4.85 -14.74
C LEU A 77 -14.19 -5.50 -15.97
N LEU A 78 -13.19 -4.84 -16.56
CA LEU A 78 -12.51 -5.28 -17.79
C LEU A 78 -11.83 -6.67 -17.72
N PRO A 79 -11.27 -7.11 -16.58
CA PRO A 79 -10.68 -8.44 -16.44
C PRO A 79 -11.70 -9.51 -16.03
N SER A 80 -12.98 -9.17 -15.89
CA SER A 80 -14.05 -10.11 -15.52
C SER A 80 -14.49 -10.94 -16.73
N ASP A 81 -14.87 -12.20 -16.48
CA ASP A 81 -15.38 -13.16 -17.49
C ASP A 81 -16.66 -12.67 -18.20
N LYS A 82 -17.29 -11.62 -17.68
CA LYS A 82 -18.47 -10.97 -18.25
C LYS A 82 -18.18 -10.16 -19.51
N THR A 83 -16.94 -9.71 -19.70
CA THR A 83 -16.58 -8.88 -20.86
C THR A 83 -15.82 -9.71 -21.90
N PRO A 84 -16.14 -9.57 -23.20
CA PRO A 84 -15.42 -10.27 -24.26
C PRO A 84 -13.98 -9.74 -24.43
N GLN A 85 -13.69 -8.55 -23.90
CA GLN A 85 -12.44 -7.85 -24.11
C GLN A 85 -11.34 -8.35 -23.17
N LYS A 86 -10.36 -9.07 -23.74
CA LYS A 86 -9.25 -9.65 -22.98
C LYS A 86 -7.98 -8.83 -23.15
N PHE A 87 -7.40 -8.40 -22.03
CA PHE A 87 -6.12 -7.69 -22.01
C PHE A 87 -5.00 -8.66 -21.60
N TYR A 88 -4.03 -8.88 -22.48
CA TYR A 88 -2.90 -9.77 -22.22
C TYR A 88 -1.77 -9.08 -21.46
N TYR A 89 -1.56 -7.79 -21.72
CA TYR A 89 -0.47 -7.02 -21.14
C TYR A 89 -1.00 -5.77 -20.43
N LYS A 90 -0.35 -5.39 -19.32
CA LYS A 90 -0.67 -4.16 -18.58
C LYS A 90 -0.63 -2.92 -19.47
N ARG A 91 0.33 -2.87 -20.41
CA ARG A 91 0.48 -1.78 -21.38
C ARG A 91 -0.75 -1.63 -22.27
N VAL A 92 -1.35 -2.75 -22.71
CA VAL A 92 -2.54 -2.72 -23.60
C VAL A 92 -3.77 -2.23 -22.82
N LEU A 93 -3.93 -2.65 -21.56
CA LEU A 93 -4.96 -2.12 -20.68
C LEU A 93 -4.78 -0.62 -20.44
N TRP A 94 -3.56 -0.16 -20.17
CA TRP A 94 -3.24 1.26 -20.02
C TRP A 94 -3.62 2.08 -21.26
N GLN A 95 -3.20 1.61 -22.44
CA GLN A 95 -3.49 2.27 -23.71
C GLN A 95 -5.00 2.37 -23.94
N TYR A 96 -5.74 1.29 -23.70
CA TYR A 96 -7.19 1.27 -23.82
C TYR A 96 -7.87 2.31 -22.90
N LEU A 97 -7.43 2.40 -21.65
CA LEU A 97 -7.98 3.38 -20.69
C LEU A 97 -7.62 4.82 -21.08
N LYS A 98 -6.45 5.03 -21.70
CA LYS A 98 -6.05 6.35 -22.19
C LYS A 98 -6.92 6.78 -23.37
N ASP A 99 -7.15 5.88 -24.32
CA ASP A 99 -7.84 6.19 -25.57
C ASP A 99 -9.37 6.29 -25.39
N ASN A 100 -9.97 5.46 -24.52
CA ASN A 100 -11.44 5.38 -24.38
C ASN A 100 -11.97 6.09 -23.12
N HIS A 101 -11.18 6.11 -22.05
CA HIS A 101 -11.61 6.62 -20.74
C HIS A 101 -10.84 7.89 -20.32
N GLY A 102 -9.97 8.42 -21.18
CA GLY A 102 -9.24 9.66 -20.94
C GLY A 102 -8.23 9.58 -19.80
N LEU A 103 -7.67 8.40 -19.50
CA LEU A 103 -6.73 8.22 -18.40
C LEU A 103 -5.47 9.11 -18.55
N VAL A 104 -5.29 10.07 -17.63
CA VAL A 104 -4.14 10.98 -17.61
C VAL A 104 -3.06 10.46 -16.65
N CYS A 105 -2.34 9.40 -17.06
CA CYS A 105 -1.18 8.89 -16.33
C CYS A 105 -0.13 8.26 -17.25
N SER A 106 1.11 8.13 -16.75
CA SER A 106 2.17 7.41 -17.47
C SER A 106 2.00 5.90 -17.35
N ASP A 107 2.47 5.14 -18.35
CA ASP A 107 2.47 3.67 -18.33
C ASP A 107 3.22 3.13 -17.10
N VAL A 108 4.36 3.73 -16.73
CA VAL A 108 5.13 3.29 -15.56
C VAL A 108 4.32 3.45 -14.27
N THR A 109 3.65 4.59 -14.10
CA THR A 109 2.78 4.83 -12.94
C THR A 109 1.62 3.85 -12.90
N PHE A 110 1.00 3.58 -14.05
CA PHE A 110 -0.08 2.62 -14.18
C PHE A 110 0.37 1.19 -13.85
N ARG A 111 1.49 0.75 -14.40
CA ARG A 111 2.03 -0.59 -14.13
C ARG A 111 2.35 -0.77 -12.65
N ALA A 112 2.95 0.23 -12.01
CA ALA A 112 3.20 0.22 -10.57
C ALA A 112 1.90 0.16 -9.75
N TYR A 113 0.86 0.88 -10.19
CA TYR A 113 -0.46 0.83 -9.56
C TYR A 113 -1.07 -0.57 -9.60
N ILE A 114 -1.11 -1.18 -10.80
CA ILE A 114 -1.62 -2.55 -10.99
C ILE A 114 -0.82 -3.55 -10.16
N SER A 115 0.51 -3.45 -10.12
CA SER A 115 1.35 -4.37 -9.33
C SER A 115 1.12 -4.26 -7.81
N ARG A 116 0.75 -3.08 -7.30
CA ARG A 116 0.47 -2.88 -5.86
C ARG A 116 -0.88 -3.47 -5.43
N LYS A 117 -1.77 -3.76 -6.38
CA LYS A 117 -3.12 -4.27 -6.12
C LYS A 117 -3.14 -5.77 -6.44
N PRO A 118 -3.21 -6.66 -5.44
CA PRO A 118 -3.12 -8.11 -5.68
C PRO A 118 -4.26 -8.60 -6.58
N GLU A 119 -5.46 -8.03 -6.45
CA GLU A 119 -6.63 -8.34 -7.29
C GLU A 119 -6.31 -8.24 -8.80
N PHE A 120 -5.68 -7.12 -9.21
CA PHE A 120 -5.33 -6.90 -10.61
C PHE A 120 -4.08 -7.69 -11.01
N GLN A 121 -3.12 -7.83 -10.10
CA GLN A 121 -1.88 -8.55 -10.36
C GLN A 121 -2.12 -10.03 -10.68
N VAL A 122 -3.03 -10.68 -9.94
CA VAL A 122 -3.43 -12.09 -10.15
C VAL A 122 -3.95 -12.34 -11.56
N TYR A 123 -4.72 -11.42 -12.14
CA TYR A 123 -5.23 -11.56 -13.50
C TYR A 123 -4.09 -11.67 -14.54
N PHE A 124 -3.07 -10.83 -14.41
CA PHE A 124 -1.95 -10.81 -15.35
C PHE A 124 -0.94 -11.95 -15.11
N ASP A 125 -0.81 -12.44 -13.87
CA ASP A 125 0.11 -13.54 -13.57
C ASP A 125 -0.41 -14.90 -14.03
N LYS A 126 -1.73 -15.14 -13.93
CA LYS A 126 -2.38 -16.37 -14.45
C LYS A 126 -2.11 -16.65 -15.93
N ARG A 127 -1.78 -15.61 -16.71
CA ARG A 127 -1.62 -15.69 -18.16
C ARG A 127 -0.17 -15.71 -18.65
N LYS A 128 0.82 -15.58 -17.76
CA LYS A 128 2.25 -15.67 -18.14
C LYS A 128 2.67 -17.09 -18.55
N GLY A 129 1.87 -18.11 -18.23
CA GLY A 129 2.12 -19.48 -18.66
C GLY A 129 1.61 -19.73 -20.08
N ARG A 130 2.38 -19.34 -21.11
CA ARG A 130 2.35 -19.93 -22.47
C ARG A 130 3.49 -19.40 -23.36
N THR A 131 4.71 -19.46 -22.87
CA THR A 131 5.83 -19.80 -23.76
C THR A 131 5.96 -21.30 -23.68
N SER A 132 5.18 -22.04 -24.49
CA SER A 132 5.67 -23.37 -24.87
C SER A 132 6.89 -23.08 -25.72
N ASN A 133 8.08 -23.08 -25.13
CA ASN A 133 9.28 -23.36 -25.91
C ASN A 133 9.02 -24.74 -26.51
N LYS A 134 8.46 -24.78 -27.72
CA LYS A 134 8.64 -25.94 -28.58
C LYS A 134 10.12 -25.91 -28.89
N GLU A 135 10.91 -26.59 -28.05
CA GLU A 135 12.30 -26.87 -28.36
C GLU A 135 12.30 -27.52 -29.74
N THR A 136 12.71 -26.73 -30.74
CA THR A 136 12.87 -27.25 -32.09
C THR A 136 14.23 -27.91 -32.07
N VAL A 137 14.26 -29.23 -31.91
CA VAL A 137 15.49 -30.00 -32.04
C VAL A 137 16.02 -29.76 -33.45
N ARG A 138 17.20 -29.13 -33.56
CA ARG A 138 17.86 -28.92 -34.84
C ARG A 138 18.56 -30.22 -35.21
N PHE A 139 18.09 -30.88 -36.26
CA PHE A 139 18.84 -31.94 -36.91
C PHE A 139 19.80 -31.30 -37.93
N GLU A 140 21.01 -31.85 -38.05
CA GLU A 140 21.95 -31.45 -39.11
C GLU A 140 21.57 -32.08 -40.46
N THR A 141 20.76 -33.14 -40.43
CA THR A 141 20.47 -34.01 -41.58
C THR A 141 19.04 -33.84 -42.07
N ALA A 142 18.86 -33.62 -43.37
CA ALA A 142 17.54 -33.50 -43.97
C ALA A 142 16.66 -34.73 -43.66
N PRO A 143 15.33 -34.58 -43.52
CA PRO A 143 14.45 -35.70 -43.24
C PRO A 143 14.63 -36.79 -44.32
N ALA A 144 14.84 -38.03 -43.87
CA ALA A 144 15.07 -39.26 -44.66
C ALA A 144 16.52 -39.61 -45.04
N GLU A 145 17.53 -38.84 -44.63
CA GLU A 145 18.93 -39.30 -44.68
C GLU A 145 19.30 -39.94 -43.32
N GLN A 146 19.40 -41.28 -43.29
CA GLN A 146 19.95 -42.01 -42.13
C GLN A 146 21.22 -42.74 -42.57
N ALA A 147 22.27 -42.66 -41.75
CA ALA A 147 23.49 -43.42 -41.99
C ALA A 147 23.19 -44.92 -41.83
N GLN A 148 23.28 -45.67 -42.92
CA GLN A 148 23.35 -47.13 -42.87
C GLN A 148 24.76 -47.51 -42.44
N LEU A 149 24.86 -48.15 -41.28
CA LEU A 149 26.07 -48.85 -40.85
C LEU A 149 25.99 -50.28 -41.40
N ASP A 150 27.07 -50.73 -42.03
CA ASP A 150 27.28 -52.13 -42.43
C ASP A 150 27.84 -52.95 -41.25
#